data_AF-A0A2E3HST9-F1
#
_entry.id   AF-A0A2E3HST9-F1
#
_cell.length_a   1.000
_cell.length_b   1.000
_cell.length_c   1.000
_cell.angle_alpha   90.00
_cell.angle_beta   90.00
_cell.angle_gamma   90.00
#
_symmetry.space_group_name_H-M   'P 1'
#
loop_
_entity.id
_entity.type
_entity.pdbx_description
1 polymer ?
#
loop_
_entity_poly.entity_id
_entity_poly.type
_entity_poly.pdbx_seq_one_letter_code
_entity_poly.pdbx_strand_id
1 'polypeptide(L)'
;MIVMLPIVSLSAQKSLVLYLSFDGNLNDLSKTRLKGKLEGKADFIDGKAGNALLFDGKSSVEIPHDKALSLTQAHAISFWLKWGGGGASWCPFVAKRSADGANYQCWVGSDKYLITIMGQRLCWQRPLCLWVRIGFLNYDV
;
A
#
# COMPACT_ATOMS: atom_id res chain seq x y z
N MET A 1 -1.48 0.75 38.15
CA MET A 1 -2.07 0.68 36.81
C MET A 1 -1.12 1.37 35.84
N ILE A 2 -0.45 0.62 34.96
CA ILE A 2 0.48 1.18 33.96
C ILE A 2 -0.28 1.26 32.64
N VAL A 3 -0.50 2.47 32.13
CA VAL A 3 -1.01 2.71 30.78
C VAL A 3 0.20 2.99 29.90
N MET A 4 0.60 2.00 29.11
CA MET A 4 1.57 2.23 28.04
C MET A 4 0.85 2.82 26.84
N LEU A 5 1.15 4.08 26.51
CA LEU A 5 0.77 4.67 25.24
C LEU A 5 1.86 4.32 24.20
N PRO A 6 1.50 3.85 22.99
CA PRO A 6 2.47 3.66 21.93
C PRO A 6 2.98 5.04 21.45
N ILE A 7 4.17 5.44 21.90
CA ILE A 7 4.84 6.71 21.52
C ILE A 7 5.07 6.84 20.00
N VAL A 8 4.98 5.75 19.25
CA VAL A 8 5.22 5.76 17.79
C VAL A 8 3.98 6.18 16.97
N SER A 9 2.78 6.22 17.57
CA SER A 9 1.55 6.47 16.80
C SER A 9 1.24 7.97 16.59
N LEU A 10 1.69 8.86 17.47
CA LEU A 10 1.27 10.27 17.43
C LEU A 10 2.02 11.12 16.38
N SER A 11 3.32 10.86 16.16
CA SER A 11 4.09 11.50 15.08
C SER A 11 3.65 10.97 13.71
N ALA A 12 3.46 9.64 13.61
CA ALA A 12 2.94 9.00 12.42
C ALA A 12 1.56 9.57 12.02
N GLN A 13 0.66 9.87 12.96
CA GLN A 13 -0.63 10.51 12.65
C GLN A 13 -0.51 11.94 12.10
N LYS A 14 0.52 12.71 12.47
CA LYS A 14 0.70 14.08 11.94
C LYS A 14 1.21 14.09 10.51
N SER A 15 2.11 13.17 10.16
CA SER A 15 2.66 13.03 8.81
C SER A 15 1.89 12.03 7.93
N LEU A 16 0.82 11.41 8.44
CA LEU A 16 -0.01 10.49 7.67
C LEU A 16 -0.78 11.25 6.59
N VAL A 17 -0.38 11.03 5.35
CA VAL A 17 -0.97 11.68 4.17
C VAL A 17 -2.12 10.87 3.58
N LEU A 18 -2.10 9.55 3.69
CA LEU A 18 -3.12 8.66 3.14
C LEU A 18 -3.26 7.43 4.02
N TYR A 19 -4.49 7.11 4.39
CA TYR A 19 -4.82 5.93 5.15
C TYR A 19 -6.15 5.33 4.70
N LEU A 20 -6.03 4.25 3.93
CA LEU A 20 -7.16 3.43 3.48
C LEU A 20 -7.26 2.22 4.40
N SER A 21 -8.29 2.16 5.24
CA SER A 21 -8.48 1.01 6.14
C SER A 21 -9.12 -0.19 5.43
N PHE A 22 -9.84 0.05 4.33
CA PHE A 22 -10.64 -0.93 3.61
C PHE A 22 -11.72 -1.62 4.46
N ASP A 23 -12.19 -0.97 5.54
CA ASP A 23 -13.31 -1.44 6.37
C ASP A 23 -14.66 -1.15 5.68
N GLY A 24 -14.94 -1.91 4.63
CA GLY A 24 -16.18 -1.84 3.85
C GLY A 24 -16.32 -0.59 2.98
N ASN A 25 -15.28 0.25 2.88
CA ASN A 25 -15.25 1.43 2.03
C ASN A 25 -13.81 1.83 1.64
N LEU A 26 -13.69 2.80 0.72
CA LEU A 26 -12.42 3.33 0.21
C LEU A 26 -12.10 4.73 0.75
N ASN A 27 -12.67 5.11 1.89
CA ASN A 27 -12.45 6.44 2.44
C ASN A 27 -11.04 6.55 3.00
N ASP A 28 -10.37 7.65 2.65
CA ASP A 28 -9.19 8.07 3.37
C ASP A 28 -9.57 8.62 4.76
N LEU A 29 -8.99 8.00 5.78
CA LEU A 29 -9.14 8.37 7.19
C LEU A 29 -8.03 9.30 7.67
N SER A 30 -7.09 9.66 6.80
CA SER A 30 -6.09 10.68 7.06
C SER A 30 -6.69 12.09 7.09
N LYS A 31 -5.85 13.10 7.30
CA LYS A 31 -6.26 14.50 7.25
C LYS A 31 -6.56 14.99 5.83
N THR A 32 -6.00 14.36 4.81
CA THR A 32 -6.16 14.82 3.42
C THR A 32 -7.53 14.42 2.84
N ARG A 33 -8.14 13.36 3.38
CA ARG A 33 -9.50 12.89 3.02
C ARG A 33 -9.64 12.63 1.52
N LEU A 34 -8.57 12.12 0.91
CA LEU A 34 -8.55 11.80 -0.52
C LEU A 34 -9.55 10.69 -0.82
N LYS A 35 -10.32 10.85 -1.90
CA LYS A 35 -11.32 9.87 -2.30
C LYS A 35 -10.71 8.87 -3.27
N GLY A 36 -10.69 7.60 -2.89
CA GLY A 36 -10.36 6.52 -3.81
C GLY A 36 -11.52 6.21 -4.74
N LYS A 37 -11.19 6.02 -6.02
CA LYS A 37 -12.11 5.57 -7.06
C LYS A 37 -11.81 4.11 -7.35
N LEU A 38 -12.81 3.24 -7.19
CA LEU A 38 -12.71 1.85 -7.63
C LEU A 38 -12.93 1.80 -9.15
N GLU A 39 -11.95 1.26 -9.86
CA GLU A 39 -12.10 0.83 -11.24
C GLU A 39 -12.34 -0.68 -11.26
N GLY A 40 -13.40 -1.11 -11.96
CA GLY A 40 -13.83 -2.50 -11.95
C GLY A 40 -14.65 -2.89 -10.72
N LYS A 41 -14.53 -4.15 -10.29
CA LYS A 41 -15.24 -4.70 -9.13
C LYS A 41 -14.24 -5.38 -8.20
N ALA A 42 -14.34 -5.09 -6.91
CA ALA A 42 -13.52 -5.68 -5.86
C ALA A 42 -14.38 -5.94 -4.64
N ASP A 43 -14.09 -7.02 -3.93
CA ASP A 43 -14.84 -7.44 -2.75
C ASP A 43 -14.10 -7.08 -1.47
N PHE A 44 -14.84 -6.64 -0.46
CA PHE A 44 -14.32 -6.52 0.90
C PHE A 44 -14.43 -7.88 1.58
N ILE A 45 -13.29 -8.42 2.00
CA ILE A 45 -13.16 -9.71 2.68
C ILE A 45 -12.58 -9.51 4.08
N ASP A 46 -12.54 -10.58 4.89
CA ASP A 46 -11.87 -10.52 6.18
C ASP A 46 -10.35 -10.36 6.01
N GLY A 47 -9.82 -9.30 6.60
CA GLY A 47 -8.43 -8.91 6.54
C GLY A 47 -7.58 -9.46 7.70
N LYS A 48 -6.32 -8.99 7.79
CA LYS A 48 -5.48 -9.25 8.96
C LYS A 48 -6.01 -8.55 10.22
N ALA A 49 -6.58 -7.36 10.04
CA ALA A 49 -7.21 -6.54 11.06
C ALA A 49 -8.32 -5.75 10.37
N GLY A 50 -9.57 -5.98 10.75
CA GLY A 50 -10.72 -5.45 10.02
C GLY A 50 -10.92 -6.15 8.68
N ASN A 51 -11.45 -5.42 7.69
CA ASN A 51 -11.60 -5.94 6.34
C ASN A 51 -10.36 -5.66 5.48
N ALA A 52 -10.30 -6.32 4.33
CA ALA A 52 -9.32 -6.06 3.28
C ALA A 52 -10.03 -6.03 1.93
N LEU A 53 -9.45 -5.32 0.97
CA LEU A 53 -9.94 -5.31 -0.40
C LEU A 53 -9.26 -6.41 -1.22
N LEU A 54 -10.06 -7.29 -1.81
CA LEU A 54 -9.60 -8.37 -2.68
C LEU A 54 -9.50 -7.89 -4.12
N PHE A 55 -8.30 -8.01 -4.69
CA PHE A 55 -8.04 -7.70 -6.10
C PHE A 55 -7.87 -8.99 -6.91
N ASP A 56 -8.58 -9.09 -8.03
CA ASP A 56 -8.58 -10.22 -8.96
C ASP A 56 -7.69 -9.99 -10.20
N GLY A 57 -6.99 -8.84 -10.26
CA GLY A 57 -6.20 -8.40 -11.41
C GLY A 57 -6.99 -7.69 -12.50
N LYS A 58 -8.31 -7.53 -12.35
CA LYS A 58 -9.18 -6.75 -13.25
C LYS A 58 -9.73 -5.48 -12.59
N SER A 59 -9.35 -5.26 -11.34
CA SER A 59 -9.79 -4.15 -10.50
C SER A 59 -8.60 -3.37 -9.96
N SER A 60 -8.81 -2.08 -9.74
CA SER A 60 -7.82 -1.20 -9.10
C SER A 60 -8.50 -0.10 -8.30
N VAL A 61 -7.80 0.43 -7.29
CA VAL A 61 -8.22 1.64 -6.60
C VAL A 61 -7.28 2.76 -7.00
N GLU A 62 -7.84 3.79 -7.62
CA GLU A 62 -7.11 4.98 -8.02
C GLU A 62 -7.40 6.12 -7.05
N ILE A 63 -6.34 6.70 -6.49
CA ILE A 63 -6.43 7.99 -5.81
C ILE A 63 -6.05 9.07 -6.82
N PRO A 64 -6.93 10.05 -7.11
CA PRO A 64 -6.59 11.16 -8.00
C PRO A 64 -5.33 11.89 -7.55
N HIS A 65 -4.65 12.52 -8.51
CA HIS A 65 -3.46 13.30 -8.18
C HIS A 65 -3.79 14.39 -7.16
N ASP A 66 -3.03 14.39 -6.06
CA ASP A 66 -3.01 15.45 -5.07
C ASP A 66 -1.56 15.84 -4.77
N LYS A 67 -1.32 17.12 -4.45
CA LYS A 67 0.00 17.63 -4.08
C LYS A 67 0.54 16.99 -2.81
N ALA A 68 -0.33 16.57 -1.90
CA ALA A 68 0.07 15.88 -0.68
C ALA A 68 0.71 14.50 -0.99
N LEU A 69 0.34 13.88 -2.11
CA LEU A 69 0.92 12.61 -2.60
C LEU A 69 2.14 12.79 -3.51
N SER A 70 2.66 14.02 -3.63
CA SER A 70 3.92 14.28 -4.35
C SER A 70 5.09 13.85 -3.47
N LEU A 71 5.88 12.90 -3.97
CA LEU A 71 7.02 12.30 -3.25
C LEU A 71 8.26 13.22 -3.31
N THR A 72 8.12 14.50 -2.99
CA THR A 72 9.21 15.51 -3.02
C THR A 72 10.02 15.57 -1.73
N GLN A 73 9.62 14.80 -0.73
CA GLN A 73 10.26 14.69 0.57
C GLN A 73 10.34 13.21 0.97
N ALA A 74 11.13 12.93 2.00
CA ALA A 74 11.19 11.62 2.64
C ALA A 74 9.77 11.09 2.97
N HIS A 75 9.49 9.86 2.55
CA HIS A 75 8.15 9.29 2.65
C HIS A 75 8.21 7.83 3.09
N ALA A 76 7.18 7.42 3.83
CA ALA A 76 7.00 6.05 4.24
C ALA A 76 5.66 5.49 3.77
N ILE A 77 5.67 4.23 3.33
CA ILE A 77 4.47 3.49 2.94
C ILE A 77 4.46 2.19 3.74
N SER A 78 3.32 1.86 4.33
CA SER A 78 3.14 0.57 5.01
C SER A 78 1.77 -0.02 4.78
N PHE A 79 1.71 -1.34 4.56
CA PHE A 79 0.46 -2.07 4.33
C PHE A 79 0.59 -3.54 4.71
N TRP A 80 -0.55 -4.20 4.84
CA TRP A 80 -0.65 -5.65 4.93
C TRP A 80 -0.95 -6.23 3.54
N LEU A 81 -0.21 -7.26 3.15
CA LEU A 81 -0.40 -7.97 1.89
C LEU A 81 -0.59 -9.45 2.17
N LYS A 82 -1.61 -10.05 1.53
CA LYS A 82 -1.76 -11.50 1.38
C LYS A 82 -1.84 -11.81 -0.10
N TRP A 83 -0.86 -12.53 -0.61
CA TRP A 83 -0.82 -12.95 -2.01
C TRP A 83 -1.20 -14.43 -2.10
N GLY A 84 -2.23 -14.73 -2.89
CA GLY A 84 -2.72 -16.10 -3.09
C GLY A 84 -1.84 -16.95 -4.00
N GLY A 85 -0.85 -16.34 -4.68
CA GLY A 85 -0.14 -16.99 -5.78
C GLY A 85 -1.01 -17.12 -7.04
N GLY A 86 -0.38 -17.42 -8.17
CA GLY A 86 -1.10 -17.65 -9.44
C GLY A 86 -1.58 -16.37 -10.12
N GLY A 87 -0.82 -15.90 -11.10
CA GLY A 87 -1.14 -14.75 -11.94
C GLY A 87 0.05 -14.41 -12.83
N ALA A 88 -0.20 -14.04 -14.08
CA ALA A 88 0.81 -13.89 -15.12
C ALA A 88 1.95 -12.92 -14.74
N SER A 89 3.20 -13.34 -14.97
CA SER A 89 4.40 -12.49 -15.00
C SER A 89 4.48 -11.47 -13.84
N TRP A 90 5.18 -10.37 -14.05
CA TRP A 90 5.33 -9.25 -13.12
C TRP A 90 4.07 -8.40 -13.12
N CYS A 91 3.37 -8.31 -11.98
CA CYS A 91 2.18 -7.49 -11.82
C CYS A 91 2.37 -6.39 -10.75
N PRO A 92 2.07 -5.11 -11.06
CA PRO A 92 2.16 -4.05 -10.06
C PRO A 92 0.90 -4.07 -9.19
N PHE A 93 1.04 -3.89 -7.88
CA PHE A 93 -0.09 -3.88 -6.96
C PHE A 93 -0.22 -2.56 -6.15
N VAL A 94 0.86 -1.78 -6.05
CA VAL A 94 0.80 -0.38 -5.62
C VAL A 94 1.67 0.42 -6.56
N ALA A 95 1.18 1.55 -7.07
CA ALA A 95 1.98 2.42 -7.92
C ALA A 95 1.57 3.89 -7.75
N LYS A 96 2.57 4.77 -7.70
CA LYS A 96 2.43 6.20 -7.94
C LYS A 96 3.03 6.51 -9.30
N ARG A 97 2.19 6.93 -10.24
CA ARG A 97 2.60 7.29 -11.61
C ARG A 97 2.39 8.79 -11.86
N SER A 98 3.16 9.31 -12.79
CA SER A 98 3.00 10.59 -13.47
C SER A 98 2.95 10.34 -14.98
N ALA A 99 2.70 11.38 -15.79
CA ALA A 99 2.71 11.27 -17.24
C ALA A 99 4.05 10.73 -17.78
N ASP A 100 5.16 11.02 -17.09
CA ASP A 100 6.52 10.65 -17.49
C ASP A 100 6.96 9.25 -17.03
N GLY A 101 6.08 8.51 -16.34
CA GLY A 101 6.38 7.16 -15.85
C GLY A 101 5.99 6.93 -14.40
N ALA A 102 6.47 5.84 -13.81
CA ALA A 102 6.17 5.52 -12.43
C ALA A 102 7.24 6.04 -11.47
N ASN A 103 6.84 6.88 -10.52
CA ASN A 103 7.71 7.41 -9.47
C ASN A 103 7.97 6.35 -8.40
N TYR A 104 6.94 5.55 -8.08
CA TYR A 104 7.02 4.47 -7.10
C TYR A 104 6.15 3.30 -7.57
N GLN A 105 6.62 2.07 -7.41
CA GLN A 105 5.84 0.87 -7.68
C GLN A 105 6.20 -0.26 -6.71
N CYS A 106 5.29 -1.20 -6.52
CA CYS A 106 5.54 -2.48 -5.89
C CYS A 106 4.99 -3.58 -6.79
N TRP A 107 5.75 -4.66 -6.93
CA TRP A 107 5.45 -5.73 -7.86
C TRP A 107 5.35 -7.08 -7.12
N VAL A 108 4.48 -7.95 -7.63
CA VAL A 108 4.46 -9.37 -7.31
C VAL A 108 4.81 -10.14 -8.58
N GLY A 109 5.68 -11.15 -8.43
CA GLY A 109 6.04 -12.06 -9.52
C GLY A 109 5.41 -13.44 -9.32
N SER A 110 5.51 -14.27 -10.34
CA SER A 110 4.96 -15.64 -10.34
C SER A 110 5.52 -16.52 -9.22
N ASP A 111 6.78 -16.28 -8.80
CA ASP A 111 7.49 -17.24 -7.95
C ASP A 111 7.89 -16.67 -6.58
N LYS A 112 8.08 -15.35 -6.47
CA LYS A 112 8.79 -14.70 -5.36
C LYS A 112 8.36 -13.23 -5.27
N TYR A 113 7.96 -12.74 -4.08
CA TYR A 113 7.69 -11.31 -3.89
C TYR A 113 8.98 -10.54 -4.19
N LEU A 114 9.00 -9.76 -5.27
CA LEU A 114 10.05 -8.78 -5.50
C LEU A 114 9.42 -7.40 -5.45
N ILE A 115 9.50 -6.78 -4.28
CA ILE A 115 9.24 -5.37 -4.13
C ILE A 115 10.46 -4.63 -4.69
N THR A 116 10.26 -3.92 -5.80
CA THR A 116 11.27 -3.06 -6.41
C THR A 116 10.85 -1.61 -6.27
N ILE A 117 11.68 -0.77 -5.66
CA ILE A 117 11.47 0.68 -5.57
C ILE A 117 12.50 1.34 -6.47
N MET A 118 12.06 2.07 -7.50
CA MET A 118 12.96 2.83 -8.39
C MET A 118 14.18 2.02 -8.88
N GLY A 119 14.00 0.73 -9.17
CA GLY A 119 15.06 -0.17 -9.64
C GLY A 119 15.84 -0.93 -8.54
N GLN A 120 15.62 -0.64 -7.26
CA GLN A 120 16.27 -1.34 -6.14
C GLN A 120 15.42 -2.49 -5.59
N ARG A 121 16.03 -3.68 -5.47
CA ARG A 121 15.40 -4.94 -5.01
C ARG A 121 15.46 -5.05 -3.49
N LEU A 122 14.33 -4.99 -2.80
CA LEU A 122 14.32 -4.76 -1.34
C LEU A 122 14.13 -5.98 -0.44
N CYS A 123 13.46 -7.07 -0.86
CA CYS A 123 13.38 -8.25 0.01
C CYS A 123 12.92 -9.53 -0.69
N TRP A 124 13.37 -10.68 -0.18
CA TRP A 124 12.90 -12.03 -0.49
C TRP A 124 12.14 -12.59 0.71
N GLN A 125 10.85 -12.88 0.56
CA GLN A 125 10.07 -13.60 1.57
C GLN A 125 9.34 -14.77 0.89
N ARG A 126 9.29 -15.93 1.54
CA ARG A 126 8.55 -17.09 1.02
C ARG A 126 7.05 -16.84 1.19
N PRO A 127 6.21 -16.96 0.15
CA PRO A 127 4.76 -16.93 0.29
C PRO A 127 4.32 -18.24 0.93
N LEU A 128 4.21 -18.25 2.24
CA LEU A 128 3.14 -19.01 2.86
C LEU A 128 1.92 -18.07 2.84
N CYS A 129 0.70 -18.61 2.77
CA CYS A 129 -0.59 -17.88 2.69
C CYS A 129 -0.91 -17.03 3.95
N LEU A 130 0.08 -16.28 4.42
CA LEU A 130 0.14 -15.49 5.63
C LEU A 130 0.17 -14.01 5.24
N TRP A 131 -0.44 -13.20 6.09
CA TRP A 131 -0.38 -11.75 5.99
C TRP A 131 1.02 -11.25 6.33
N VAL A 132 1.61 -10.46 5.43
CA VAL A 132 2.91 -9.82 5.64
C VAL A 132 2.72 -8.32 5.79
N ARG A 133 3.32 -7.73 6.84
CA ARG A 133 3.41 -6.27 6.98
C ARG A 133 4.65 -5.80 6.26
N ILE A 134 4.45 -4.91 5.31
CA ILE A 134 5.51 -4.28 4.53
C ILE A 134 5.56 -2.81 4.96
N GLY A 135 6.76 -2.29 5.18
CA GLY A 135 7.00 -0.91 5.57
C GLY A 135 8.34 -0.44 5.02
N PHE A 136 8.34 0.67 4.29
CA PHE A 136 9.57 1.27 3.76
C PHE A 136 9.60 2.75 4.08
N LEU A 137 10.81 3.29 4.18
CA LEU A 137 11.07 4.71 4.36
C LEU A 137 12.15 5.09 3.35
N ASN A 138 11.83 6.03 2.48
CA ASN A 138 12.78 6.61 1.55
C ASN A 138 13.22 7.96 2.12
N TYR A 139 14.54 8.16 2.24
CA TYR A 139 15.12 9.42 2.67
C TYR A 139 15.70 10.10 1.44
N ASP A 140 15.36 11.36 1.21
CA ASP A 140 16.16 12.18 0.30
C ASP A 140 17.56 12.32 0.93
N VAL A 141 18.58 11.96 0.16
CA VAL A 141 20.00 12.20 0.51
C VAL A 141 20.38 13.62 0.10
#